data_AF-A0A6V7DF15-F1
#
_entry.id   AF-A0A6V7DF15-F1
#
_cell.length_a   1.000
_cell.length_b   1.000
_cell.length_c   1.000
_cell.angle_alpha   90.00
_cell.angle_beta   90.00
_cell.angle_gamma   90.00
#
_symmetry.space_group_name_H-M   'P 1'
#
loop_
_entity.id
_entity.type
_entity.pdbx_description
1 polymer ?
#
loop_
_entity_poly.entity_id
_entity_poly.type
_entity_poly.pdbx_seq_one_letter_code
_entity_poly.pdbx_strand_id
1 'polypeptide(L)'
;MPPIASTPQFFTLCLGRRLKYSSCHWDATTPDLDAAEERMLALYGERAELADGQRILELGCGWGSLTLWMAERYPGATITAVSNSRPQRAHILEQCRMRGLSNVQVITADVNALALPPGNFDRVVSVEMFEHMRNYRELLARVGSWLAPGGKLFVHVFCHRDLAYPFEVAGEDTGWGGTFSPAG
;
A
#
# COMPACT_ATOMS: atom_id res chain seq x y z
N MET A 1 10.41 21.17 13.12
CA MET A 1 10.86 19.76 13.04
C MET A 1 9.60 18.91 12.94
N PRO A 2 9.44 18.03 11.94
CA PRO A 2 8.34 17.09 11.96
C PRO A 2 8.47 16.16 13.18
N PRO A 3 7.36 15.73 13.81
CA PRO A 3 7.41 14.80 14.94
C PRO A 3 8.11 13.50 14.52
N ILE A 4 8.93 12.92 15.40
CA ILE A 4 9.74 11.70 15.15
C ILE A 4 8.91 10.57 14.52
N ALA A 5 7.65 10.42 14.93
CA ALA A 5 6.68 9.45 14.41
C ALA A 5 6.34 9.58 12.90
N SER A 6 6.81 10.63 12.22
CA SER A 6 6.59 10.86 10.79
C SER A 6 7.87 10.74 9.94
N THR A 7 8.94 10.21 10.53
CA THR A 7 10.24 10.07 9.88
C THR A 7 10.56 8.59 9.59
N PRO A 8 11.18 8.25 8.44
CA PRO A 8 11.55 6.87 8.14
C PRO A 8 12.41 6.22 9.24
N GLN A 9 13.23 7.03 9.92
CA GLN A 9 14.13 6.57 10.99
C GLN A 9 13.37 5.93 12.15
N PHE A 10 12.20 6.46 12.52
CA PHE A 10 11.38 5.85 13.56
C PHE A 10 10.91 4.46 13.13
N PHE A 11 10.42 4.33 11.89
CA PHE A 11 9.94 3.05 11.36
C PHE A 11 11.05 2.01 11.25
N THR A 12 12.30 2.41 11.02
CA THR A 12 13.44 1.47 11.03
C THR A 12 13.71 0.83 12.40
N LEU A 13 13.18 1.41 13.49
CA LEU A 13 13.35 0.87 14.85
C LEU A 13 12.27 -0.15 15.22
N CYS A 14 11.12 -0.15 14.53
CA CYS A 14 9.96 -0.95 14.92
C CYS A 14 9.39 -1.85 13.82
N LEU A 15 9.79 -1.66 12.56
CA LEU A 15 9.41 -2.51 11.42
C LEU A 15 10.61 -3.33 10.94
N GLY A 16 10.33 -4.32 10.09
CA GLY A 16 11.36 -5.08 9.41
C GLY A 16 12.04 -4.27 8.30
N ARG A 17 12.97 -4.90 7.61
CA ARG A 17 13.80 -4.30 6.56
C ARG A 17 13.00 -3.69 5.40
N ARG A 18 11.79 -4.17 5.14
CA ARG A 18 10.93 -3.63 4.07
C ARG A 18 10.12 -2.42 4.56
N LEU A 19 10.18 -2.07 5.84
CA LEU A 19 9.37 -1.01 6.46
C LEU A 19 7.88 -1.23 6.18
N LYS A 20 7.43 -2.49 6.28
CA LYS A 20 6.07 -2.89 5.92
C LYS A 20 5.13 -2.54 7.07
N TYR A 21 4.47 -1.40 6.94
CA TYR A 21 3.49 -0.91 7.90
C TYR A 21 2.08 -1.48 7.61
N SER A 22 1.97 -2.81 7.60
CA SER A 22 0.71 -3.58 7.42
C SER A 22 0.91 -5.05 7.85
N SER A 23 -0.15 -5.84 7.96
CA SER A 23 -0.11 -7.23 8.47
C SER A 23 0.90 -8.13 7.74
N CYS A 24 1.76 -8.83 8.48
CA CYS A 24 2.74 -9.79 7.94
C CYS A 24 2.19 -11.23 7.95
N HIS A 25 2.86 -12.14 7.24
CA HIS A 25 2.46 -13.54 7.19
C HIS A 25 3.40 -14.40 8.04
N TRP A 26 2.83 -15.06 9.05
CA TRP A 26 3.56 -15.94 9.95
C TRP A 26 3.09 -17.39 9.80
N ASP A 27 4.04 -18.31 9.81
CA ASP A 27 3.79 -19.74 10.00
C ASP A 27 4.91 -20.38 10.82
N ALA A 28 4.82 -21.69 11.02
CA ALA A 28 5.79 -22.47 11.80
C ALA A 28 7.24 -22.38 11.28
N THR A 29 7.46 -21.92 10.05
CA THR A 29 8.79 -21.80 9.42
C THR A 29 9.33 -20.37 9.40
N THR A 30 8.56 -19.39 9.87
CA THR A 30 8.90 -17.97 9.78
C THR A 30 9.76 -17.56 10.99
N PRO A 31 11.08 -17.26 10.81
CA PRO A 31 12.00 -17.09 11.93
C PRO A 31 11.94 -15.71 12.60
N ASP A 32 11.56 -14.67 11.86
CA ASP A 32 11.63 -13.28 12.31
C ASP A 32 10.69 -12.37 11.50
N LEU A 33 10.64 -11.09 11.87
CA LEU A 33 9.79 -10.09 11.23
C LEU A 33 10.18 -9.83 9.77
N ASP A 34 11.49 -9.81 9.46
CA ASP A 34 11.97 -9.60 8.09
C ASP A 34 11.46 -10.70 7.15
N ALA A 35 11.51 -11.96 7.61
CA ALA A 35 10.96 -13.09 6.88
C ALA A 35 9.43 -13.05 6.78
N ALA A 36 8.74 -12.58 7.82
CA ALA A 36 7.29 -12.43 7.81
C ALA A 36 6.81 -11.34 6.83
N GLU A 37 7.55 -10.23 6.72
CA GLU A 37 7.31 -9.19 5.72
C GLU A 37 7.48 -9.75 4.31
N GLU A 38 8.62 -10.38 4.02
CA GLU A 38 8.94 -10.94 2.71
C GLU A 38 7.92 -12.01 2.29
N ARG A 39 7.50 -12.88 3.22
CA ARG A 39 6.48 -13.91 2.96
C ARG A 39 5.14 -13.30 2.58
N MET A 40 4.71 -12.24 3.27
CA MET A 40 3.46 -11.56 2.92
C MET A 40 3.54 -10.86 1.57
N LEU A 41 4.66 -10.21 1.27
CA LEU A 41 4.88 -9.55 -0.03
C LEU A 41 4.86 -10.55 -1.18
N ALA A 42 5.49 -11.72 -1.00
CA ALA A 42 5.41 -12.83 -1.95
C ALA A 42 3.97 -13.32 -2.15
N LEU A 43 3.19 -13.45 -1.07
CA LEU A 43 1.79 -13.86 -1.13
C LEU A 43 0.92 -12.82 -1.86
N TYR A 44 1.19 -11.52 -1.70
CA TYR A 44 0.56 -10.48 -2.53
C TYR A 44 0.91 -10.66 -4.00
N GLY A 45 2.19 -10.89 -4.31
CA GLY A 45 2.63 -11.14 -5.68
C GLY A 45 1.90 -12.30 -6.34
N GLU A 46 1.73 -13.41 -5.62
CA GLU A 46 0.97 -14.58 -6.07
C GLU A 46 -0.52 -14.25 -6.27
N ARG A 47 -1.19 -13.75 -5.23
CA ARG A 47 -2.65 -13.54 -5.26
C ARG A 47 -3.10 -12.41 -6.17
N ALA A 48 -2.28 -11.39 -6.35
CA ALA A 48 -2.51 -10.33 -7.31
C ALA A 48 -2.07 -10.71 -8.72
N GLU A 49 -1.51 -11.92 -8.92
CA GLU A 49 -0.97 -12.39 -10.19
C GLU A 49 -0.02 -11.35 -10.82
N LEU A 50 0.91 -10.84 -10.00
CA LEU A 50 1.93 -9.92 -10.45
C LEU A 50 2.95 -10.65 -11.31
N ALA A 51 3.32 -10.04 -12.42
CA ALA A 51 4.27 -10.58 -13.36
C ALA A 51 5.15 -9.48 -13.94
N ASP A 52 6.31 -9.89 -14.45
CA ASP A 52 7.21 -8.96 -15.12
C ASP A 52 6.59 -8.39 -16.40
N GLY A 53 6.97 -7.16 -16.75
CA GLY A 53 6.43 -6.42 -17.90
C GLY A 53 5.06 -5.75 -17.68
N GLN A 54 4.41 -5.94 -16.53
CA GLN A 54 3.12 -5.31 -16.22
C GLN A 54 3.25 -3.83 -15.87
N ARG A 55 2.21 -3.05 -16.17
CA ARG A 55 1.99 -1.71 -15.61
C ARG A 55 1.16 -1.85 -14.33
N ILE A 56 1.78 -1.54 -13.19
CA ILE A 56 1.22 -1.80 -11.86
C ILE A 56 0.96 -0.46 -11.16
N LEU A 57 -0.27 -0.24 -10.70
CA LEU A 57 -0.64 0.88 -9.84
C LEU A 57 -0.75 0.40 -8.40
N GLU A 58 0.00 1.01 -7.48
CA GLU A 58 -0.13 0.78 -6.05
C GLU A 58 -0.80 1.99 -5.38
N LEU A 59 -2.00 1.77 -4.83
CA LEU A 59 -2.76 2.79 -4.11
C LEU A 59 -2.48 2.69 -2.61
N GLY A 60 -1.81 3.71 -2.05
CA GLY A 60 -1.43 3.75 -0.64
C GLY A 60 -0.12 3.05 -0.35
N CYS A 61 0.97 3.46 -1.00
CA CYS A 61 2.24 2.71 -0.96
C CYS A 61 3.03 2.78 0.35
N GLY A 62 2.60 3.59 1.32
CA GLY A 62 3.29 3.77 2.60
C GLY A 62 4.78 4.13 2.41
N TRP A 63 5.68 3.44 3.13
CA TRP A 63 7.13 3.61 2.99
C TRP A 63 7.73 2.83 1.81
N GLY A 64 6.91 2.24 0.94
CA GLY A 64 7.33 1.58 -0.30
C GLY A 64 7.69 0.10 -0.16
N SER A 65 7.21 -0.57 0.89
CA SER A 65 7.50 -2.00 1.12
C SER A 65 7.19 -2.87 -0.10
N LEU A 66 5.94 -2.81 -0.60
CA LEU A 66 5.52 -3.53 -1.80
C LEU A 66 6.07 -2.88 -3.07
N THR A 67 6.09 -1.54 -3.17
CA THR A 67 6.67 -0.82 -4.32
C THR A 67 8.08 -1.29 -4.66
N LEU A 68 8.98 -1.26 -3.67
CA LEU A 68 10.40 -1.60 -3.86
C LEU A 68 10.57 -3.11 -4.06
N TRP A 69 9.76 -3.93 -3.39
CA TRP A 69 9.75 -5.38 -3.58
C TRP A 69 9.36 -5.77 -5.01
N MET A 70 8.29 -5.17 -5.55
CA MET A 70 7.87 -5.38 -6.94
C MET A 70 8.94 -4.92 -7.91
N ALA A 71 9.54 -3.74 -7.65
CA ALA A 71 10.55 -3.15 -8.52
C ALA A 71 11.81 -4.03 -8.67
N GLU A 72 12.26 -4.63 -7.56
CA GLU A 72 13.40 -5.57 -7.54
C GLU A 72 13.07 -6.88 -8.25
N ARG A 73 11.86 -7.40 -8.05
CA ARG A 73 11.47 -8.73 -8.54
C ARG A 73 11.02 -8.74 -10.01
N TYR A 74 10.50 -7.62 -10.49
CA TYR A 74 9.93 -7.45 -11.82
C TYR A 74 10.57 -6.24 -12.53
N PRO A 75 11.82 -6.38 -13.01
CA PRO A 75 12.59 -5.26 -13.55
C PRO A 75 12.02 -4.67 -14.85
N GLY A 76 11.24 -5.46 -15.61
CA GLY A 76 10.52 -5.01 -16.80
C GLY A 76 9.13 -4.43 -16.51
N ALA A 77 8.58 -4.60 -15.31
CA ALA A 77 7.34 -3.95 -14.91
C ALA A 77 7.53 -2.44 -14.78
N THR A 78 6.44 -1.66 -14.87
CA THR A 78 6.41 -0.22 -14.56
C THR A 78 5.48 0.01 -13.39
N ILE A 79 6.01 0.52 -12.28
CA ILE A 79 5.26 0.69 -11.04
C ILE A 79 4.95 2.16 -10.81
N THR A 80 3.67 2.48 -10.72
CA THR A 80 3.16 3.78 -10.28
C THR A 80 2.69 3.65 -8.83
N ALA A 81 3.44 4.19 -7.89
CA ALA A 81 3.11 4.19 -6.47
C ALA A 81 2.43 5.52 -6.08
N VAL A 82 1.32 5.45 -5.34
CA VAL A 82 0.58 6.63 -4.87
C VAL A 82 0.65 6.72 -3.36
N SER A 83 1.08 7.87 -2.86
CA SER A 83 1.05 8.23 -1.44
C SER A 83 0.56 9.66 -1.27
N ASN A 84 -0.12 9.98 -0.17
CA ASN A 84 -0.45 11.36 0.18
C ASN A 84 0.71 12.09 0.89
N SER A 85 1.82 11.40 1.16
CA SER A 85 2.93 11.88 2.00
C SER A 85 4.18 12.18 1.16
N ARG A 86 4.63 13.44 1.22
CA ARG A 86 5.89 13.87 0.58
C ARG A 86 7.13 13.17 1.17
N PRO A 87 7.26 12.97 2.50
CA PRO A 87 8.35 12.18 3.07
C PRO A 87 8.42 10.74 2.57
N GLN A 88 7.28 10.06 2.46
CA GLN A 88 7.22 8.70 1.90
C GLN A 88 7.73 8.67 0.46
N ARG A 89 7.26 9.59 -0.38
CA ARG A 89 7.78 9.74 -1.75
C ARG A 89 9.29 9.96 -1.78
N ALA A 90 9.81 10.87 -0.97
CA ALA A 90 11.25 11.15 -0.93
C ALA A 90 12.06 9.91 -0.53
N HIS A 91 11.58 9.16 0.46
CA HIS A 91 12.20 7.92 0.90
C HIS A 91 12.24 6.87 -0.22
N ILE A 92 11.12 6.60 -0.88
CA ILE A 92 11.03 5.60 -1.96
C ILE A 92 11.98 5.96 -3.11
N LEU A 93 11.97 7.22 -3.56
CA LEU A 93 12.85 7.66 -4.66
C LEU A 93 14.34 7.54 -4.29
N GLU A 94 14.71 7.82 -3.05
CA GLU A 94 16.07 7.63 -2.57
C GLU A 94 16.46 6.14 -2.52
N GLN A 95 15.56 5.27 -2.06
CA GLN A 95 15.78 3.83 -2.11
C GLN A 95 15.94 3.32 -3.55
N CYS A 96 15.12 3.80 -4.48
CA CYS A 96 15.28 3.48 -5.90
C CYS A 96 16.66 3.91 -6.42
N ARG A 97 17.10 5.13 -6.12
CA ARG A 97 18.43 5.64 -6.52
C ARG A 97 19.55 4.78 -5.94
N MET A 98 19.48 4.43 -4.66
CA MET A 98 20.49 3.63 -3.97
C MET A 98 20.57 2.19 -4.49
N ARG A 99 19.45 1.63 -4.94
CA ARG A 99 19.35 0.24 -5.44
C ARG A 99 19.43 0.14 -6.97
N GLY A 100 19.55 1.26 -7.68
CA GLY A 100 19.59 1.29 -9.15
C GLY A 100 18.26 0.94 -9.82
N LEU A 101 17.13 1.15 -9.15
CA LEU A 101 15.78 0.85 -9.67
C LEU A 101 15.27 2.03 -10.50
N SER A 102 14.99 1.80 -11.77
CA SER A 102 14.50 2.83 -12.71
C SER A 102 13.03 2.67 -13.08
N ASN A 103 12.36 1.64 -12.57
CA ASN A 103 11.02 1.21 -12.96
C ASN A 103 9.91 1.67 -11.99
N VAL A 104 10.20 2.66 -11.13
CA VAL A 104 9.26 3.20 -10.14
C VAL A 104 9.02 4.69 -10.38
N GLN A 105 7.75 5.07 -10.45
CA GLN A 105 7.28 6.44 -10.35
C GLN A 105 6.44 6.60 -9.08
N VAL A 106 6.62 7.72 -8.36
CA VAL A 106 5.81 8.02 -7.17
C VAL A 106 5.02 9.31 -7.35
N ILE A 107 3.69 9.19 -7.26
CA ILE A 107 2.73 10.30 -7.30
C ILE A 107 2.36 10.67 -5.87
N THR A 108 2.55 11.96 -5.51
CA THR A 108 2.02 12.49 -4.24
C THR A 108 0.65 13.10 -4.45
N ALA A 109 -0.40 12.39 -4.05
CA ALA A 109 -1.79 12.83 -4.19
C ALA A 109 -2.71 12.18 -3.16
N ASP A 110 -3.84 12.85 -2.88
CA ASP A 110 -4.99 12.20 -2.23
C ASP A 110 -5.69 11.29 -3.23
N VAL A 111 -5.88 10.02 -2.86
CA VAL A 111 -6.57 9.02 -3.69
C VAL A 111 -8.02 9.43 -3.99
N ASN A 112 -8.67 10.22 -3.13
CA ASN A 112 -10.02 10.76 -3.40
C ASN A 112 -10.04 11.72 -4.60
N ALA A 113 -8.97 12.47 -4.83
CA ALA A 113 -8.85 13.43 -5.92
C ALA A 113 -7.96 12.94 -7.09
N LEU A 114 -7.42 11.72 -6.98
CA LEU A 114 -6.56 11.15 -8.00
C LEU A 114 -7.32 10.92 -9.31
N ALA A 115 -6.75 11.40 -10.41
CA ALA A 115 -7.19 11.14 -11.77
C ALA A 115 -6.00 10.61 -12.57
N LEU A 116 -6.20 9.46 -13.22
CA LEU A 116 -5.21 8.79 -14.06
C LEU A 116 -5.82 8.47 -15.43
N PRO A 117 -5.01 8.31 -16.48
CA PRO A 117 -5.50 7.91 -17.79
C PRO A 117 -6.21 6.55 -17.74
N PRO A 118 -7.30 6.36 -18.51
CA PRO A 118 -8.04 5.11 -18.51
C PRO A 118 -7.31 4.00 -19.27
N GLY A 119 -7.48 2.74 -18.86
CA GLY A 119 -6.92 1.58 -19.57
C GLY A 119 -5.39 1.40 -19.44
N ASN A 120 -4.77 2.04 -18.44
CA ASN A 120 -3.32 2.16 -18.33
C ASN A 120 -2.64 1.11 -17.45
N PHE A 121 -3.38 0.33 -16.67
CA PHE A 121 -2.79 -0.59 -15.70
C PHE A 121 -3.28 -2.03 -15.88
N ASP A 122 -2.34 -2.96 -15.88
CA ASP A 122 -2.61 -4.39 -15.95
C ASP A 122 -2.93 -4.94 -14.55
N ARG A 123 -2.38 -4.30 -13.52
CA ARG A 123 -2.68 -4.56 -12.11
C ARG A 123 -2.87 -3.28 -11.33
N VAL A 124 -3.88 -3.28 -10.47
CA VAL A 124 -4.01 -2.31 -9.39
C VAL A 124 -3.94 -3.08 -8.07
N VAL A 125 -3.07 -2.65 -7.17
CA VAL A 125 -2.90 -3.26 -5.85
C VAL A 125 -3.14 -2.22 -4.76
N SER A 126 -3.76 -2.64 -3.67
CA SER A 126 -3.89 -1.83 -2.47
C SER A 126 -3.83 -2.71 -1.24
N VAL A 127 -2.99 -2.32 -0.28
CA VAL A 127 -2.75 -3.07 0.95
C VAL A 127 -3.03 -2.13 2.11
N GLU A 128 -4.05 -2.47 2.91
CA GLU A 128 -4.40 -1.76 4.15
C GLU A 128 -4.45 -0.24 3.94
N MET A 129 -5.30 0.16 2.98
CA MET A 129 -5.59 1.56 2.66
C MET A 129 -7.10 1.80 2.54
N PHE A 130 -7.84 0.82 2.00
CA PHE A 130 -9.27 0.97 1.78
C PHE A 130 -10.03 1.28 3.07
N GLU A 131 -9.61 0.79 4.24
CA GLU A 131 -10.22 1.11 5.54
C GLU A 131 -10.26 2.60 5.88
N HIS A 132 -9.43 3.42 5.23
CA HIS A 132 -9.40 4.87 5.42
C HIS A 132 -10.33 5.62 4.46
N MET A 133 -10.96 4.91 3.53
CA MET A 133 -11.80 5.50 2.48
C MET A 133 -13.28 5.43 2.88
N ARG A 134 -14.04 6.47 2.56
CA ARG A 134 -15.49 6.50 2.85
C ARG A 134 -16.35 6.04 1.67
N ASN A 135 -15.93 6.35 0.43
CA ASN A 135 -16.71 6.06 -0.77
C ASN A 135 -16.07 4.97 -1.64
N TYR A 136 -16.21 3.71 -1.25
CA TYR A 136 -15.66 2.57 -2.00
C TYR A 136 -16.25 2.47 -3.40
N ARG A 137 -17.53 2.80 -3.60
CA ARG A 137 -18.18 2.70 -4.90
C ARG A 137 -17.51 3.60 -5.93
N GLU A 138 -17.26 4.85 -5.57
CA GLU A 138 -16.60 5.81 -6.46
C GLU A 138 -15.13 5.47 -6.68
N LEU A 139 -14.41 5.03 -5.64
CA LEU A 139 -13.04 4.57 -5.79
C LEU A 139 -12.94 3.34 -6.72
N LEU A 140 -13.79 2.34 -6.52
CA LEU A 140 -13.82 1.14 -7.37
C LEU A 140 -14.22 1.47 -8.80
N ALA A 141 -15.13 2.41 -9.03
CA ALA A 141 -15.48 2.88 -10.37
C ALA A 141 -14.28 3.53 -11.09
N ARG A 142 -13.50 4.36 -10.37
CA ARG A 142 -12.27 4.97 -10.90
C ARG A 142 -11.19 3.92 -11.15
N VAL A 143 -10.97 3.00 -10.22
CA VAL A 143 -10.05 1.88 -10.43
C VAL A 143 -10.45 1.06 -11.67
N GLY A 144 -11.73 0.77 -11.83
CA GLY A 144 -12.26 0.09 -13.01
C GLY A 144 -11.96 0.82 -14.32
N SER A 145 -11.96 2.16 -14.33
CA SER A 145 -11.61 2.92 -15.54
C SER A 145 -10.11 2.96 -15.81
N TRP A 146 -9.27 2.89 -14.78
CA TRP A 146 -7.80 2.85 -14.92
C TRP A 146 -7.27 1.51 -15.40
N LEU A 147 -8.01 0.42 -15.18
CA LEU A 147 -7.63 -0.92 -15.60
C LEU A 147 -7.69 -1.07 -17.12
N ALA A 148 -6.64 -1.65 -17.70
CA ALA A 148 -6.64 -2.15 -19.08
C ALA A 148 -7.64 -3.32 -19.24
N PRO A 149 -8.07 -3.65 -20.47
CA PRO A 149 -8.87 -4.85 -20.71
C PRO A 149 -8.19 -6.11 -20.13
N GLY A 150 -8.90 -6.83 -19.26
CA GLY A 150 -8.35 -8.01 -18.55
C GLY A 150 -7.48 -7.68 -17.33
N GLY A 151 -7.30 -6.40 -17.00
CA GLY A 151 -6.61 -5.97 -15.79
C GLY A 151 -7.35 -6.37 -14.53
N LYS A 152 -6.60 -6.51 -13.42
CA LYS A 152 -7.15 -6.98 -12.14
C LYS A 152 -6.86 -6.00 -11.01
N LEU A 153 -7.80 -5.89 -10.09
CA LEU A 153 -7.64 -5.23 -8.80
C LEU A 153 -7.41 -6.31 -7.73
N PHE A 154 -6.36 -6.14 -6.93
CA PHE A 154 -6.15 -6.85 -5.67
C PHE A 154 -6.25 -5.88 -4.49
N VAL A 155 -7.06 -6.22 -3.49
CA VAL A 155 -7.20 -5.45 -2.25
C VAL A 155 -6.95 -6.38 -1.07
N HIS A 156 -6.04 -5.99 -0.18
CA HIS A 156 -5.95 -6.54 1.16
C HIS A 156 -6.46 -5.49 2.15
N VAL A 157 -7.46 -5.86 2.95
CA VAL A 157 -8.07 -5.02 3.98
C VAL A 157 -8.25 -5.90 5.22
N PHE A 158 -7.96 -5.35 6.40
CA PHE A 158 -8.30 -6.05 7.63
C PHE A 158 -9.80 -5.87 7.93
N CYS A 159 -10.44 -6.92 8.44
CA CYS A 159 -11.86 -6.87 8.79
C CYS A 159 -12.16 -7.75 10.00
N HIS A 160 -13.27 -7.48 10.66
CA HIS A 160 -13.90 -8.48 11.49
C HIS A 160 -14.61 -9.49 10.58
N ARG A 161 -14.55 -10.78 10.93
CA ARG A 161 -15.12 -11.86 10.09
C ARG A 161 -16.61 -11.64 9.78
N ASP A 162 -17.35 -11.13 10.77
CA ASP A 162 -18.81 -11.10 10.74
C ASP A 162 -19.40 -9.67 10.75
N LEU A 163 -18.58 -8.64 10.99
CA LEU A 163 -19.07 -7.27 11.28
C LEU A 163 -18.30 -6.22 10.48
N ALA A 164 -19.00 -5.16 10.08
CA ALA A 164 -18.41 -3.94 9.54
C ALA A 164 -19.02 -2.75 10.27
N TYR A 165 -18.17 -1.87 10.80
CA TYR A 165 -18.58 -0.66 11.49
C TYR A 165 -17.56 0.46 11.21
N PRO A 166 -17.99 1.73 11.14
CA PRO A 166 -17.06 2.84 11.06
C PRO A 166 -16.31 3.00 12.38
N PHE A 167 -15.02 3.29 12.32
CA PHE A 167 -14.28 3.76 13.48
C PHE A 167 -14.46 5.27 13.58
N GLU A 168 -15.21 5.73 14.58
CA GLU A 168 -15.44 7.15 14.84
C GLU A 168 -14.52 7.61 15.97
N VAL A 169 -13.72 8.64 15.68
CA VAL A 169 -12.91 9.33 16.70
C VAL A 169 -13.81 10.37 17.35
N ALA A 170 -14.12 10.18 18.63
CA ALA A 170 -14.84 11.18 19.42
C ALA A 170 -13.82 12.12 20.10
N GLY A 171 -13.78 13.39 19.69
CA GLY A 171 -12.96 14.45 20.31
C GLY A 171 -11.73 14.90 19.50
N GLU A 172 -11.00 15.90 20.02
CA GLU A 172 -9.81 16.49 19.40
C GLU A 172 -8.52 15.65 19.56
N ASP A 173 -8.62 14.49 20.23
CA ASP A 173 -7.47 13.62 20.49
C ASP A 173 -7.27 12.64 19.32
N THR A 174 -6.20 12.83 18.57
CA THR A 174 -5.85 12.05 17.36
C THR A 174 -5.13 10.72 17.67
N GLY A 175 -5.21 10.26 18.92
CA GLY A 175 -4.67 8.98 19.38
C GLY A 175 -5.58 7.78 19.13
N TRP A 176 -5.04 6.58 19.34
CA TRP A 176 -5.68 5.25 19.20
C TRP A 176 -6.84 4.96 20.19
N GLY A 177 -7.67 5.96 20.51
CA GLY A 177 -8.80 5.87 21.42
C GLY A 177 -10.11 6.27 20.75
N GLY A 178 -10.57 5.47 19.79
CA GLY A 178 -11.92 5.62 19.23
C GLY A 178 -12.88 4.61 19.86
N THR A 179 -14.15 4.97 19.91
CA THR A 179 -15.22 4.12 20.46
C THR A 179 -15.96 3.40 19.35
N PHE A 180 -16.23 2.11 19.55
CA PHE A 180 -17.02 1.31 18.62
C PHE A 180 -18.52 1.56 18.86
N SER A 181 -19.20 2.15 17.87
CA SER A 181 -20.66 2.24 17.87
C SER A 181 -21.24 1.13 16.99
N PRO A 182 -22.07 0.22 17.53
CA PRO A 182 -22.79 -0.73 16.70
C PRO A 182 -23.78 0.04 15.80
N ALA A 183 -23.82 -0.30 14.51
CA ALA A 183 -24.87 0.18 13.63
C ALA A 183 -26.23 -0.34 14.13
N GLY A 184 -27.17 0.57 14.37
CA GLY A 184 -28.57 0.27 14.67
C GLY A 184 -29.37 -0.12 13.44
#